data_AF-A0AAN0K508-F1
#
_entry.id   AF-A0AAN0K508-F1
#
_cell.length_a   1.000
_cell.length_b   1.000
_cell.length_c   1.000
_cell.angle_alpha   90.00
_cell.angle_beta   90.00
_cell.angle_gamma   90.00
#
_symmetry.space_group_name_H-M   'P 1'
#
loop_
_entity.id
_entity.type
_entity.pdbx_description
1 polymer ?
#
loop_
_entity_poly.entity_id
_entity_poly.type
_entity_poly.pdbx_seq_one_letter_code
_entity_poly.pdbx_strand_id
1 'polypeptide(L)'
;MWLNMATGNSFIFPGLVLSGGIAVFYVIAVLFGAPIFSQFYETMLWSTLMSSLIFIPCLTLLQWTPNEWTETLLFIKSRYTMRQFYCAVNAIAVLTGSWIGAAVLLLDWDTQWKVWPIPCYIGSLLGGVVSLLIVIMRRLFW
;
A
#
# COMPACT_ATOMS: atom_id res chain seq x y z
N MET A 1 19.22 13.37 -6.63
CA MET A 1 18.00 12.52 -6.67
C MET A 1 16.74 13.35 -6.87
N TRP A 2 16.45 14.36 -6.03
CA TRP A 2 15.45 15.40 -6.30
C TRP A 2 15.68 16.20 -7.61
N LEU A 3 16.93 16.31 -8.06
CA LEU A 3 17.32 17.04 -9.28
C LEU A 3 16.88 16.37 -10.60
N ASN A 4 16.55 15.06 -10.61
CA ASN A 4 16.02 14.39 -11.81
C ASN A 4 14.50 14.54 -11.96
N MET A 5 13.82 15.19 -11.00
CA MET A 5 12.38 15.43 -11.03
C MET A 5 12.01 16.73 -11.75
N ALA A 6 12.97 17.46 -12.35
CA ALA A 6 12.74 18.76 -12.97
C ALA A 6 12.30 18.70 -14.46
N THR A 7 12.18 17.51 -15.06
CA THR A 7 11.67 17.35 -16.43
C THR A 7 10.18 17.04 -16.40
N GLY A 8 9.33 17.64 -17.24
CA GLY A 8 7.85 17.51 -17.16
C GLY A 8 7.30 16.07 -17.12
N ASN A 9 8.07 15.07 -17.54
CA ASN A 9 7.72 13.64 -17.43
C ASN A 9 7.82 13.07 -16.00
N SER A 10 8.50 13.76 -15.09
CA SER A 10 8.76 13.31 -13.72
C SER A 10 7.52 13.31 -12.82
N PHE A 11 6.52 14.16 -13.11
CA PHE A 11 5.29 14.27 -12.31
C PHE A 11 4.15 13.42 -12.88
N ILE A 12 4.12 13.24 -14.20
CA ILE A 12 3.10 12.46 -14.90
C ILE A 12 3.17 11.00 -14.45
N PHE A 13 4.38 10.42 -14.40
CA PHE A 13 4.54 9.00 -14.10
C PHE A 13 4.13 8.60 -12.67
N PRO A 14 4.58 9.28 -11.59
CA PRO A 14 4.07 9.04 -10.24
C PRO A 14 2.55 9.19 -10.14
N GLY A 15 2.00 10.19 -10.83
CA GLY A 15 0.54 10.39 -10.90
C GLY A 15 -0.18 9.21 -11.52
N LEU A 16 0.35 8.64 -12.60
CA LEU A 16 -0.19 7.43 -13.25
C LEU A 16 -0.08 6.18 -12.36
N VAL A 17 1.03 6.02 -11.64
CA VAL A 17 1.20 4.88 -10.71
C VAL A 17 0.20 4.97 -9.56
N LEU A 18 0.03 6.16 -8.97
CA LEU A 18 -0.89 6.37 -7.86
C LEU A 18 -2.35 6.20 -8.31
N SER A 19 -2.75 6.78 -9.45
CA SER A 19 -4.10 6.64 -9.98
C SER A 19 -4.41 5.20 -10.43
N GLY A 20 -3.44 4.53 -11.06
CA GLY A 20 -3.54 3.10 -11.39
C GLY A 20 -3.71 2.24 -10.13
N GLY A 21 -2.92 2.51 -9.09
CA GLY A 21 -3.06 1.85 -7.79
C GLY A 21 -4.43 2.03 -7.17
N ILE A 22 -4.98 3.25 -7.20
CA ILE A 22 -6.33 3.55 -6.70
C ILE A 22 -7.37 2.71 -7.45
N ALA A 23 -7.30 2.67 -8.78
CA ALA A 23 -8.25 1.90 -9.60
C ALA A 23 -8.19 0.40 -9.26
N VAL A 24 -6.99 -0.16 -9.13
CA VAL A 24 -6.80 -1.58 -8.78
C VAL A 24 -7.37 -1.89 -7.40
N PHE A 25 -7.05 -1.10 -6.37
CA PHE A 25 -7.57 -1.34 -5.02
C PHE A 25 -9.09 -1.15 -4.94
N TYR A 26 -9.64 -0.19 -5.69
CA TYR A 26 -11.08 0.02 -5.77
C TYR A 26 -11.78 -1.21 -6.34
N VAL A 27 -11.27 -1.76 -7.45
CA VAL A 27 -11.82 -2.98 -8.06
C VAL A 27 -11.71 -4.16 -7.09
N ILE A 28 -10.57 -4.31 -6.40
CA ILE A 28 -10.39 -5.34 -5.38
C ILE A 28 -11.47 -5.21 -4.28
N ALA A 29 -11.66 -4.01 -3.71
CA ALA A 29 -12.67 -3.80 -2.68
C ALA A 29 -14.08 -4.18 -3.16
N VAL A 30 -14.44 -3.83 -4.39
CA VAL A 30 -15.73 -4.21 -5.00
C VAL A 30 -15.86 -5.73 -5.14
N LEU A 31 -14.80 -6.41 -5.58
CA LEU A 31 -14.78 -7.88 -5.69
C LEU A 31 -14.92 -8.57 -4.32
N PHE A 32 -14.42 -7.94 -3.25
CA PHE A 32 -14.58 -8.42 -1.88
C PHE A 32 -15.93 -8.06 -1.24
N GLY A 33 -16.84 -7.45 -2.00
CA GLY A 33 -18.22 -7.20 -1.59
C GLY A 33 -18.53 -5.76 -1.17
N ALA A 34 -17.62 -4.81 -1.39
CA ALA A 34 -17.91 -3.39 -1.13
C ALA A 34 -18.98 -2.86 -2.13
N PRO A 35 -19.99 -2.13 -1.66
CA PRO A 35 -21.06 -1.62 -2.53
C PRO A 35 -20.55 -0.49 -3.44
N ILE A 36 -20.73 -0.67 -4.76
CA ILE A 36 -20.17 0.19 -5.82
C ILE A 36 -20.64 1.66 -5.72
N PHE A 37 -21.91 1.90 -5.40
CA PHE A 37 -22.52 3.24 -5.44
C PHE A 37 -22.91 3.79 -4.07
N SER A 38 -23.26 2.92 -3.12
CA SER A 38 -23.72 3.36 -1.79
C SER A 38 -22.59 3.88 -0.91
N GLN A 39 -21.37 3.33 -1.06
CA GLN A 39 -20.19 3.69 -0.27
C GLN A 39 -18.99 4.04 -1.15
N PHE A 40 -19.26 4.82 -2.21
CA PHE A 40 -18.24 5.21 -3.18
C PHE A 40 -17.09 5.98 -2.51
N TYR A 41 -17.41 7.02 -1.73
CA TYR A 41 -16.41 7.87 -1.07
C TYR A 41 -15.52 7.09 -0.11
N GLU A 42 -16.11 6.21 0.69
CA GLU A 42 -15.41 5.36 1.65
C GLU A 42 -14.42 4.42 0.96
N THR A 43 -14.88 3.74 -0.09
CA THR A 43 -14.05 2.79 -0.87
C THR A 43 -12.94 3.51 -1.62
N MET A 44 -13.23 4.70 -2.16
CA MET A 44 -12.24 5.56 -2.82
C MET A 44 -11.17 6.06 -1.83
N LEU A 45 -11.58 6.49 -0.63
CA LEU A 45 -10.65 6.93 0.42
C LEU A 45 -9.72 5.80 0.87
N TRP A 46 -10.26 4.60 1.10
CA TRP A 46 -9.45 3.43 1.43
C TRP A 46 -8.49 3.04 0.30
N SER A 47 -8.97 3.05 -0.95
CA SER A 47 -8.13 2.74 -2.13
C SER A 47 -6.99 3.77 -2.31
N THR A 48 -7.29 5.04 -2.03
CA THR A 48 -6.30 6.13 -2.03
C THR A 48 -5.28 5.94 -0.92
N LEU A 49 -5.72 5.56 0.29
CA LEU A 49 -4.81 5.23 1.38
C LEU A 49 -3.88 4.07 0.97
N MET A 50 -4.42 2.96 0.49
CA MET A 50 -3.63 1.78 0.09
C MET A 50 -2.59 2.12 -0.98
N SER A 51 -3.03 2.84 -2.03
CA SER A 51 -2.13 3.30 -3.09
C SER A 51 -1.02 4.19 -2.53
N SER A 52 -1.38 5.14 -1.65
CA SER A 52 -0.41 6.05 -1.03
C SER A 52 0.61 5.31 -0.16
N LEU A 53 0.15 4.40 0.71
CA LEU A 53 1.02 3.68 1.65
C LEU A 53 1.98 2.74 0.92
N ILE A 54 1.57 2.12 -0.19
CA ILE A 54 2.40 1.15 -0.91
C ILE A 54 3.32 1.86 -1.92
N PHE A 55 2.79 2.77 -2.75
CA PHE A 55 3.53 3.30 -3.89
C PHE A 55 4.36 4.54 -3.56
N ILE A 56 3.96 5.43 -2.65
CA ILE A 56 4.77 6.62 -2.28
C ILE A 56 6.17 6.25 -1.76
N PRO A 57 6.33 5.30 -0.81
CA PRO A 57 7.67 4.90 -0.36
C PRO A 57 8.49 4.27 -1.50
N CYS A 58 7.86 3.51 -2.39
CA CYS A 58 8.52 2.97 -3.58
C CYS A 58 9.01 4.08 -4.51
N LEU A 59 8.15 5.06 -4.82
CA LEU A 59 8.43 6.20 -5.70
C LEU A 59 9.58 7.07 -5.18
N THR A 60 9.72 7.19 -3.87
CA THR A 60 10.73 8.04 -3.23
C THR A 60 12.07 7.34 -3.03
N LEU A 61 12.09 6.02 -2.85
CA LEU A 61 13.30 5.27 -2.48
C LEU A 61 13.94 4.51 -3.64
N LEU A 62 13.15 4.01 -4.57
CA LEU A 62 13.63 3.23 -5.72
C LEU A 62 14.01 4.15 -6.88
N GLN A 63 14.99 3.72 -7.67
CA GLN A 63 15.27 4.37 -8.94
C GLN A 63 14.19 4.00 -9.96
N TRP A 64 14.04 4.82 -10.99
CA TRP A 64 13.06 4.62 -12.03
C TRP A 64 13.56 3.55 -13.01
N THR A 65 13.39 2.29 -12.61
CA THR A 65 13.73 1.12 -13.41
C THR A 65 12.58 0.12 -13.31
N PRO A 66 11.75 -0.08 -14.35
CA PRO A 66 10.53 -0.90 -14.24
C PRO A 66 10.81 -2.34 -13.79
N ASN A 67 11.94 -2.92 -14.22
CA ASN A 67 12.36 -4.25 -13.77
C ASN A 67 12.66 -4.30 -12.27
N GLU A 68 13.33 -3.28 -11.72
CA GLU A 68 13.61 -3.25 -10.28
C GLU A 68 12.34 -3.12 -9.45
N TRP A 69 11.34 -2.41 -9.97
CA TRP A 69 10.05 -2.23 -9.32
C TRP A 69 9.25 -3.51 -9.29
N THR A 70 9.09 -4.17 -10.44
CA THR A 70 8.34 -5.43 -10.55
C THR A 70 9.02 -6.52 -9.75
N GLU A 71 10.34 -6.67 -9.84
CA GLU A 71 11.07 -7.65 -9.03
C GLU A 71 10.93 -7.42 -7.52
N THR A 72 10.90 -6.15 -7.09
CA THR A 72 10.77 -5.80 -5.68
C THR A 72 9.35 -6.04 -5.16
N LEU A 73 8.33 -5.63 -5.92
CA LEU A 73 6.92 -5.75 -5.53
C LEU A 73 6.38 -7.17 -5.69
N LEU A 74 6.94 -7.96 -6.61
CA LEU A 74 6.60 -9.38 -6.78
C LEU A 74 7.42 -10.31 -5.88
N PHE A 75 8.30 -9.75 -5.04
CA PHE A 75 9.16 -10.50 -4.13
C PHE A 75 10.11 -11.50 -4.81
N ILE A 76 10.43 -11.29 -6.09
CA ILE A 76 11.19 -12.25 -6.91
C ILE A 76 12.69 -12.20 -6.62
N LYS A 77 13.19 -11.07 -6.10
CA LYS A 77 14.64 -10.85 -5.99
C LYS A 77 15.27 -11.67 -4.86
N SER A 78 16.41 -12.32 -5.16
CA SER A 78 17.17 -13.10 -4.16
C SER A 78 17.91 -12.21 -3.14
N ARG A 79 18.33 -10.99 -3.53
CA ARG A 79 19.01 -10.04 -2.65
C ARG A 79 18.39 -8.65 -2.74
N TYR A 80 17.86 -8.18 -1.62
CA TYR A 80 17.27 -6.86 -1.49
C TYR A 80 18.29 -5.85 -0.93
N THR A 81 18.40 -4.69 -1.58
CA THR A 81 18.97 -3.49 -0.93
C THR A 81 18.04 -3.04 0.20
N MET A 82 18.54 -2.36 1.25
CA MET A 82 17.69 -1.88 2.36
C MET A 82 16.46 -1.09 1.89
N ARG A 83 16.60 -0.28 0.84
CA ARG A 83 15.49 0.48 0.21
C ARG A 83 14.44 -0.44 -0.41
N GLN A 84 14.87 -1.43 -1.20
CA GLN A 84 14.00 -2.42 -1.82
C GLN A 84 13.31 -3.29 -0.76
N PHE A 85 14.05 -3.67 0.29
CA PHE A 85 13.49 -4.43 1.40
C PHE A 85 12.39 -3.67 2.13
N TYR A 86 12.57 -2.38 2.41
CA TYR A 86 11.51 -1.58 3.02
C TYR A 86 10.26 -1.52 2.15
N CYS A 87 10.41 -1.26 0.85
CA CYS A 87 9.29 -1.23 -0.08
C CYS A 87 8.51 -2.56 -0.11
N ALA A 88 9.25 -3.68 -0.18
CA ALA A 88 8.72 -5.02 -0.17
C ALA A 88 7.95 -5.32 1.14
N VAL A 89 8.61 -5.18 2.29
CA VAL A 89 8.01 -5.46 3.60
C VAL A 89 6.82 -4.55 3.87
N ASN A 90 6.89 -3.28 3.48
CA ASN A 90 5.79 -2.34 3.65
C ASN A 90 4.57 -2.73 2.82
N ALA A 91 4.76 -3.14 1.56
CA ALA A 91 3.67 -3.64 0.73
C ALA A 91 2.99 -4.85 1.37
N ILE A 92 3.77 -5.85 1.84
CA ILE A 92 3.21 -7.03 2.52
C ILE A 92 2.45 -6.61 3.78
N ALA A 93 3.08 -5.84 4.66
CA ALA A 93 2.51 -5.53 5.97
C ALA A 93 1.22 -4.70 5.87
N VAL A 94 1.16 -3.74 4.93
CA VAL A 94 -0.04 -2.95 4.66
C VAL A 94 -1.16 -3.83 4.07
N LEU A 95 -0.84 -4.71 3.12
CA LEU A 95 -1.81 -5.63 2.53
C LEU A 95 -2.35 -6.63 3.56
N THR A 96 -1.48 -7.26 4.33
CA THR A 96 -1.87 -8.22 5.37
C THR A 96 -2.63 -7.53 6.49
N GLY A 97 -2.20 -6.33 6.90
CA GLY A 97 -2.92 -5.51 7.88
C GLY A 97 -4.33 -5.17 7.42
N SER A 98 -4.49 -4.71 6.17
CA SER A 98 -5.82 -4.45 5.62
C SER A 98 -6.66 -5.72 5.50
N TRP A 99 -6.05 -6.85 5.15
CA TRP A 99 -6.74 -8.13 5.00
C TRP A 99 -7.23 -8.66 6.35
N ILE A 100 -6.44 -8.51 7.42
CA ILE A 100 -6.88 -8.81 8.79
C ILE A 100 -8.05 -7.89 9.17
N GLY A 101 -7.98 -6.60 8.82
CA GLY A 101 -9.09 -5.67 8.99
C GLY A 101 -10.37 -6.14 8.27
N ALA A 102 -10.24 -6.67 7.06
CA ALA A 102 -11.36 -7.24 6.32
C ALA A 102 -11.93 -8.49 7.01
N ALA A 103 -11.08 -9.35 7.59
CA ALA A 103 -11.53 -10.51 8.36
C ALA A 103 -12.36 -10.09 9.60
N VAL A 104 -12.05 -8.95 10.21
CA VAL A 104 -12.82 -8.41 11.34
C VAL A 104 -14.24 -7.99 10.93
N LEU A 105 -14.45 -7.58 9.68
CA LEU A 105 -15.79 -7.28 9.14
C LEU A 105 -16.69 -8.50 9.11
N LEU A 106 -16.12 -9.69 8.89
CA LEU A 106 -16.86 -10.96 8.83
C LEU A 106 -17.27 -11.48 10.22
N LEU A 107 -16.78 -10.85 11.30
CA LEU A 107 -17.07 -11.28 12.66
C LEU A 107 -18.34 -10.57 13.16
N ASP A 108 -19.40 -11.33 13.46
CA ASP A 108 -20.75 -10.86 13.84
C ASP A 108 -20.85 -10.17 15.22
N TRP A 109 -19.80 -9.51 15.73
CA TRP A 109 -19.98 -8.64 16.90
C TRP A 109 -20.57 -7.31 16.41
N ASP A 110 -21.86 -7.10 16.63
CA ASP A 110 -22.62 -5.89 16.30
C ASP A 110 -22.01 -4.64 16.96
N THR A 111 -21.02 -4.03 16.31
CA THR A 111 -20.25 -2.91 16.84
C THR A 111 -20.04 -1.85 15.77
N GLN A 112 -20.20 -0.58 16.15
CA GLN A 112 -20.20 0.53 15.20
C GLN A 112 -18.84 0.79 14.53
N TRP A 113 -17.75 0.29 15.12
CA TRP A 113 -16.40 0.43 14.54
C TRP A 113 -16.10 -0.61 13.44
N LYS A 114 -16.94 -1.65 13.28
CA LYS A 114 -16.83 -2.66 12.21
C LYS A 114 -17.47 -2.26 10.90
N VAL A 115 -17.86 -0.99 10.75
CA VAL A 115 -18.44 -0.51 9.49
C VAL A 115 -17.32 -0.34 8.47
N TRP A 116 -17.54 -0.81 7.23
CA TRP A 116 -16.64 -0.54 6.11
C TRP A 116 -16.42 0.98 5.98
N PRO A 117 -15.18 1.47 5.80
CA PRO A 117 -13.90 0.78 5.64
C PRO A 117 -13.02 0.84 6.91
N ILE A 118 -13.59 1.13 8.08
CA ILE A 118 -12.85 1.52 9.30
C ILE A 118 -11.82 0.45 9.73
N PRO A 119 -12.16 -0.85 9.88
CA PRO A 119 -11.20 -1.88 10.29
C PRO A 119 -10.07 -2.07 9.28
N CYS A 120 -10.37 -2.02 7.99
CA CYS A 120 -9.38 -2.13 6.90
C CYS A 120 -8.43 -0.94 6.91
N TYR A 121 -8.93 0.27 7.15
CA TYR A 121 -8.14 1.49 7.25
C TYR A 121 -7.16 1.43 8.43
N ILE A 122 -7.65 1.05 9.62
CA ILE A 122 -6.82 0.89 10.81
C ILE A 122 -5.78 -0.22 10.60
N GLY A 123 -6.19 -1.36 10.05
CA GLY A 123 -5.30 -2.48 9.75
C GLY A 123 -4.17 -2.09 8.78
N SER A 124 -4.49 -1.32 7.74
CA SER A 124 -3.50 -0.81 6.77
C SER A 124 -2.45 0.09 7.43
N LEU A 125 -2.89 1.01 8.29
CA LEU A 125 -2.01 1.91 9.03
C LEU A 125 -1.11 1.17 10.02
N LEU A 126 -1.68 0.23 10.78
CA LEU A 126 -0.92 -0.62 11.68
C LEU A 126 0.12 -1.46 10.93
N GLY A 127 -0.25 -2.00 9.75
CA GLY A 127 0.67 -2.67 8.84
C GLY A 127 1.86 -1.80 8.46
N GLY A 128 1.62 -0.53 8.10
CA GLY A 128 2.68 0.43 7.82
C GLY A 128 3.59 0.72 9.02
N VAL A 129 3.04 0.79 10.24
CA VAL A 129 3.85 0.95 11.46
C VAL A 129 4.70 -0.29 11.71
N VAL A 130 4.13 -1.48 11.56
CA VAL A 130 4.84 -2.76 11.72
C VAL A 130 6.00 -2.88 10.72
N SER A 131 5.79 -2.46 9.47
CA SER A 131 6.85 -2.48 8.46
C SER A 131 8.04 -1.61 8.84
N LEU A 132 7.78 -0.40 9.36
CA LEU A 132 8.81 0.51 9.86
C LEU A 132 9.59 -0.11 11.01
N LEU A 133 8.89 -0.73 11.97
CA LEU A 133 9.54 -1.42 13.09
C LEU A 133 10.45 -2.54 12.60
N ILE A 134 9.99 -3.38 11.66
CA ILE A 134 10.80 -4.47 11.08
C ILE A 134 12.06 -3.91 10.39
N VAL A 135 11.94 -2.82 9.64
CA VAL A 135 13.08 -2.22 8.95
C VAL A 135 14.06 -1.54 9.91
N ILE A 136 13.56 -0.87 10.94
CA ILE A 136 14.40 -0.28 11.99
C ILE A 136 15.17 -1.37 12.71
N MET A 137 14.49 -2.44 13.13
CA MET A 137 15.12 -3.59 13.78
C MET A 137 16.21 -4.17 12.88
N ARG A 138 15.92 -4.42 11.60
CA ARG A 138 16.92 -4.93 10.65
C ARG A 138 18.14 -4.02 10.55
N ARG A 139 17.95 -2.70 10.52
CA ARG A 139 19.04 -1.72 10.42
C ARG A 139 19.87 -1.57 11.70
N LEU A 140 19.29 -1.87 12.86
CA LEU A 140 19.99 -1.80 14.15
C LEU A 140 20.85 -3.03 14.41
N PHE A 141 20.40 -4.20 13.96
CA PHE A 141 21.06 -5.48 14.23
C PHE A 141 21.97 -5.97 13.09
N TRP A 142 21.94 -5.34 11.92
CA TRP A 142 22.73 -5.68 10.72
C TRP A 142 23.13 -4.44 9.92
#